data_AF-A0AAP6H0I6-F1
#
_entry.id   AF-A0AAP6H0I6-F1
#
_cell.length_a   1.000
_cell.length_b   1.000
_cell.length_c   1.000
_cell.angle_alpha   90.00
_cell.angle_beta   90.00
_cell.angle_gamma   90.00
#
_symmetry.space_group_name_H-M   'P 1'
#
loop_
_entity.id
_entity.type
_entity.pdbx_description
1 polymer ?
#
loop_
_entity_poly.entity_id
_entity_poly.type
_entity_poly.pdbx_seq_one_letter_code
_entity_poly.pdbx_strand_id
1 'polypeptide(L)'
;MIYAVRLEDPAFLPLLLKHGGDPNTRSSGGESLLFQAFINGNQWKNVQQLVEAGAKVNENNLGKADTVLSWYTARGGFDAAYWLLEHGADPTISAPAASGSSSPARQMMVEDIYWEITTPDLLPWQKKCQQWLIARNIPRPPMPEHIRKKREAFGFPTREEDIPLL
;
A
#
# COMPACT_ATOMS: atom_id res chain seq x y z
N MET A 1 -18.58 11.71 7.71
CA MET A 1 -17.26 11.18 7.31
C MET A 1 -17.36 9.77 6.75
N ILE A 2 -17.64 8.74 7.57
CA ILE A 2 -17.62 7.33 7.12
C ILE A 2 -18.51 7.09 5.90
N TYR A 3 -19.78 7.50 5.94
CA TYR A 3 -20.69 7.30 4.82
C TYR A 3 -20.19 7.95 3.53
N ALA A 4 -19.75 9.21 3.59
CA ALA A 4 -19.23 9.95 2.43
C ALA A 4 -18.01 9.29 1.79
N VAL A 5 -17.11 8.70 2.59
CA VAL A 5 -15.92 7.99 2.09
C VAL A 5 -16.28 6.71 1.31
N ARG A 6 -17.42 6.08 1.63
CA ARG A 6 -17.88 4.87 0.94
C ARG A 6 -18.64 5.16 -0.36
N LEU A 7 -19.02 6.42 -0.59
CA LEU A 7 -19.70 6.81 -1.82
C LEU A 7 -18.71 6.86 -2.98
N GLU A 8 -19.19 6.44 -4.14
CA GLU A 8 -18.46 6.59 -5.40
C GLU A 8 -18.35 8.06 -5.81
N ASP A 9 -19.35 8.89 -5.49
CA ASP A 9 -19.30 10.33 -5.71
C ASP A 9 -18.37 11.01 -4.68
N PRO A 10 -17.20 11.53 -5.11
CA PRO A 10 -16.22 12.13 -4.22
C PRO A 10 -16.56 13.59 -3.87
N ALA A 11 -17.73 14.11 -4.24
CA ALA A 11 -18.09 15.52 -4.00
C ALA A 11 -18.42 15.81 -2.53
N PHE A 12 -18.97 14.83 -1.80
CA PHE A 12 -19.39 15.02 -0.41
C PHE A 12 -18.21 15.09 0.56
N LEU A 13 -17.15 14.31 0.30
CA LEU A 13 -16.02 14.22 1.20
C LEU A 13 -15.26 15.56 1.35
N PRO A 14 -14.91 16.31 0.29
CA PRO A 14 -14.28 17.63 0.39
C PRO A 14 -15.12 18.64 1.15
N LEU A 15 -16.45 18.61 0.99
CA LEU A 15 -17.34 19.50 1.71
C LEU A 15 -17.26 19.24 3.22
N LEU A 16 -17.31 17.97 3.62
CA LEU A 16 -17.18 17.60 5.03
C LEU A 16 -15.82 17.97 5.59
N LEU A 17 -14.72 17.69 4.87
CA LEU A 17 -13.37 18.05 5.27
C LEU A 17 -13.22 19.58 5.44
N LYS A 18 -13.76 20.37 4.49
CA LYS A 18 -13.76 21.84 4.55
C LYS A 18 -14.50 22.40 5.76
N HIS A 19 -15.53 21.71 6.24
CA HIS A 19 -16.35 22.13 7.37
C HIS A 19 -15.96 21.44 8.70
N GLY A 20 -14.71 21.00 8.83
CA GLY A 20 -14.15 20.47 10.09
C GLY A 20 -14.28 18.96 10.27
N GLY A 21 -14.58 18.22 9.21
CA GLY A 21 -14.52 16.76 9.21
C GLY A 21 -13.08 16.27 9.41
N ASP A 22 -12.88 15.39 10.38
CA ASP A 22 -11.55 14.83 10.66
C ASP A 22 -11.22 13.68 9.68
N PRO A 23 -10.17 13.81 8.83
CA PRO A 23 -9.75 12.75 7.92
C PRO A 23 -9.19 11.51 8.64
N ASN A 24 -8.97 11.58 9.95
CA ASN A 24 -8.51 10.48 10.79
C ASN A 24 -9.63 9.83 11.61
N THR A 25 -10.89 10.16 11.33
CA THR A 25 -12.04 9.49 11.94
C THR A 25 -11.94 7.97 11.74
N ARG A 26 -12.38 7.18 12.72
CA ARG A 26 -12.43 5.72 12.62
C ARG A 26 -13.88 5.23 12.53
N SER A 27 -14.09 4.10 11.85
CA SER A 27 -15.38 3.43 11.76
C SER A 27 -15.82 2.89 13.13
N SER A 28 -17.06 2.44 13.25
CA SER A 28 -17.52 1.75 14.47
C SER A 28 -16.73 0.46 14.76
N GLY A 29 -16.17 -0.17 13.73
CA GLY A 29 -15.24 -1.30 13.85
C GLY A 29 -13.80 -0.88 14.14
N GLY A 30 -13.56 0.42 14.33
CA GLY A 30 -12.24 0.98 14.59
C GLY A 30 -11.37 1.05 13.33
N GLU A 31 -11.92 1.06 12.12
CA GLU A 31 -11.12 1.12 10.88
C GLU A 31 -10.86 2.57 10.43
N SER A 32 -9.71 2.86 9.85
CA SER A 32 -9.41 4.19 9.30
C SER A 32 -10.29 4.54 8.09
N LEU A 33 -10.52 5.84 7.85
CA LEU A 33 -11.20 6.29 6.61
C LEU A 33 -10.44 5.85 5.34
N LEU A 34 -9.11 5.82 5.37
CA LEU A 34 -8.29 5.33 4.25
C LEU A 34 -8.63 3.86 3.91
N PHE A 35 -8.80 3.01 4.93
CA PHE A 35 -9.24 1.62 4.72
C PHE A 35 -10.66 1.56 4.17
N GLN A 36 -11.57 2.36 4.70
CA GLN A 36 -12.96 2.38 4.23
C GLN A 36 -13.05 2.75 2.75
N ALA A 37 -12.28 3.75 2.29
CA ALA A 37 -12.21 4.13 0.89
C ALA A 37 -11.71 2.97 0.01
N PHE A 38 -10.69 2.24 0.49
CA PHE A 38 -10.12 1.11 -0.23
C PHE A 38 -11.07 -0.09 -0.36
N ILE A 39 -11.69 -0.52 0.75
CA ILE A 39 -12.54 -1.73 0.74
C ILE A 39 -13.89 -1.52 0.05
N ASN A 40 -14.40 -0.28 -0.01
CA ASN A 40 -15.67 0.05 -0.65
C ASN A 40 -15.49 0.37 -2.14
N GLY A 41 -14.83 -0.54 -2.87
CA GLY A 41 -14.66 -0.44 -4.33
C GLY A 41 -13.41 0.33 -4.78
N ASN A 42 -12.39 0.45 -3.92
CA ASN A 42 -11.15 1.17 -4.21
C ASN A 42 -11.40 2.61 -4.67
N GLN A 43 -12.07 3.39 -3.82
CA GLN A 43 -12.40 4.80 -4.07
C GLN A 43 -11.15 5.67 -4.05
N TRP A 44 -10.32 5.56 -5.09
CA TRP A 44 -8.99 6.16 -5.14
C TRP A 44 -9.01 7.67 -4.95
N LYS A 45 -9.99 8.35 -5.56
CA LYS A 45 -10.15 9.80 -5.40
C LYS A 45 -10.47 10.21 -3.95
N ASN A 46 -11.21 9.38 -3.20
CA ASN A 46 -11.46 9.61 -1.78
C ASN A 46 -10.19 9.39 -0.96
N VAL A 47 -9.35 8.40 -1.30
CA VAL A 47 -8.04 8.21 -0.67
C VAL A 47 -7.17 9.45 -0.87
N GLN A 48 -7.05 9.94 -2.10
CA GLN A 48 -6.27 11.15 -2.41
C GLN A 48 -6.75 12.35 -1.58
N GLN A 49 -8.06 12.62 -1.57
CA GLN A 49 -8.65 13.72 -0.80
C GLN A 49 -8.40 13.61 0.72
N LEU A 50 -8.46 12.39 1.28
CA LEU A 50 -8.16 12.17 2.69
C LEU A 50 -6.68 12.47 2.99
N VAL A 51 -5.77 11.97 2.15
CA VAL A 51 -4.32 12.20 2.31
C VAL A 51 -3.98 13.68 2.17
N GLU A 52 -4.52 14.36 1.16
CA GLU A 52 -4.36 15.80 0.95
C GLU A 52 -4.92 16.63 2.13
N ALA A 53 -5.97 16.12 2.80
CA ALA A 53 -6.53 16.76 3.98
C ALA A 53 -5.78 16.44 5.29
N GLY A 54 -4.69 15.66 5.24
CA GLY A 54 -3.87 15.33 6.41
C GLY A 54 -4.26 14.03 7.12
N ALA A 55 -4.84 13.06 6.40
CA ALA A 55 -4.98 11.70 6.91
C ALA A 55 -3.58 11.11 7.23
N LYS A 56 -3.50 10.37 8.33
CA LYS A 56 -2.27 9.68 8.75
C LYS A 56 -2.03 8.44 7.89
N VAL A 57 -1.32 8.64 6.78
CA VAL A 57 -0.98 7.61 5.77
C VAL A 57 -0.28 6.38 6.37
N ASN A 58 0.51 6.58 7.42
CA ASN A 58 1.33 5.56 8.08
C ASN A 58 0.69 4.97 9.34
N GLU A 59 -0.52 5.40 9.72
CA GLU A 59 -1.20 4.82 10.88
C GLU A 59 -1.69 3.41 10.53
N ASN A 60 -1.42 2.46 11.43
CA ASN A 60 -1.98 1.12 11.33
C ASN A 60 -3.52 1.19 11.42
N ASN A 61 -4.17 0.41 10.57
CA ASN A 61 -5.60 0.20 10.62
C ASN A 61 -5.95 -0.74 11.78
N LEU A 62 -6.13 -2.04 11.56
CA LEU A 62 -6.47 -2.98 12.63
C LEU A 62 -5.27 -3.85 13.03
N GLY A 63 -4.39 -4.15 12.07
CA GLY A 63 -3.22 -5.00 12.27
C GLY A 63 -1.89 -4.23 12.34
N LYS A 64 -0.80 -4.97 12.51
CA LYS A 64 0.57 -4.42 12.39
C LYS A 64 0.99 -4.42 10.92
N ALA A 65 1.65 -3.36 10.47
CA ALA A 65 1.96 -3.11 9.05
C ALA A 65 0.71 -3.11 8.15
N ASP A 66 -0.44 -2.77 8.75
CA ASP A 66 -1.74 -2.69 8.10
C ASP A 66 -2.00 -1.23 7.70
N THR A 67 -1.19 -0.74 6.75
CA THR A 67 -1.24 0.65 6.27
C THR A 67 -1.93 0.73 4.91
N VAL A 68 -2.32 1.94 4.49
CA VAL A 68 -2.92 2.14 3.17
C VAL A 68 -2.00 1.65 2.04
N LEU A 69 -0.69 1.89 2.17
CA LEU A 69 0.30 1.43 1.19
C LEU A 69 0.32 -0.10 1.09
N SER A 70 0.26 -0.81 2.23
CA SER A 70 0.29 -2.28 2.26
C SER A 70 -0.85 -2.91 1.44
N TRP A 71 -2.05 -2.33 1.44
CA TRP A 71 -3.17 -2.87 0.67
C TRP A 71 -3.01 -2.63 -0.84
N TYR A 72 -2.44 -1.49 -1.24
CA TYR A 72 -2.18 -1.20 -2.65
C TYR A 72 -1.05 -2.06 -3.22
N THR A 73 0.06 -2.22 -2.49
CA THR A 73 1.19 -3.05 -2.93
C THR A 73 0.80 -4.52 -3.03
N ALA A 74 0.05 -5.04 -2.05
CA ALA A 74 -0.40 -6.44 -2.03
C ALA A 74 -1.38 -6.77 -3.19
N ARG A 75 -2.06 -5.76 -3.76
CA ARG A 75 -2.92 -5.92 -4.94
C ARG A 75 -2.23 -5.56 -6.27
N GLY A 76 -0.95 -5.19 -6.23
CA GLY A 76 -0.20 -4.76 -7.42
C GLY A 76 -0.62 -3.39 -7.96
N GLY A 77 -1.36 -2.58 -7.19
CA GLY A 77 -1.84 -1.23 -7.53
C GLY A 77 -0.73 -0.19 -7.41
N PHE A 78 0.29 -0.31 -8.27
CA PHE A 78 1.53 0.44 -8.13
C PHE A 78 1.45 1.92 -8.52
N ASP A 79 0.46 2.32 -9.30
CA ASP A 79 0.15 3.72 -9.59
C ASP A 79 -0.28 4.48 -8.32
N ALA A 80 -1.20 3.89 -7.56
CA ALA A 80 -1.64 4.37 -6.27
C ALA A 80 -0.52 4.28 -5.23
N ALA A 81 0.23 3.17 -5.22
CA ALA A 81 1.37 3.00 -4.32
C ALA A 81 2.44 4.09 -4.55
N TYR A 82 2.79 4.37 -5.82
CA TYR A 82 3.75 5.42 -6.15
C TYR A 82 3.28 6.80 -5.67
N TRP A 83 2.01 7.13 -5.90
CA TRP A 83 1.43 8.38 -5.42
C TRP A 83 1.49 8.47 -3.88
N LEU A 84 1.17 7.38 -3.17
CA LEU A 84 1.27 7.33 -1.70
C LEU A 84 2.70 7.52 -1.21
N LEU A 85 3.69 6.91 -1.85
CA LEU A 85 5.11 7.10 -1.54
C LEU A 85 5.52 8.57 -1.67
N GLU A 86 5.06 9.25 -2.73
CA GLU A 86 5.29 10.69 -2.92
C GLU A 86 4.57 11.55 -1.87
N HIS A 87 3.54 11.03 -1.21
CA HIS A 87 2.77 11.69 -0.14
C HIS A 87 3.14 11.19 1.26
N GLY A 88 4.36 10.66 1.43
CA GLY A 88 4.92 10.33 2.74
C GLY A 88 4.53 8.97 3.30
N ALA A 89 3.98 8.06 2.48
CA ALA A 89 3.83 6.67 2.87
C ALA A 89 5.20 6.03 3.09
N ASP A 90 5.35 5.31 4.20
CA ASP A 90 6.59 4.63 4.58
C ASP A 90 6.49 3.12 4.27
N PRO A 91 7.21 2.63 3.25
CA PRO A 91 7.21 1.21 2.89
C PRO A 91 7.97 0.33 3.88
N THR A 92 8.73 0.91 4.81
CA THR A 92 9.54 0.16 5.78
C THR A 92 8.76 -0.27 7.03
N ILE A 93 7.51 0.17 7.16
CA ILE A 93 6.62 -0.24 8.25
C ILE A 93 6.40 -1.75 8.17
N SER A 94 6.99 -2.48 9.11
CA SER A 94 6.94 -3.95 9.17
C SER A 94 6.17 -4.44 10.39
N ALA A 95 5.56 -5.61 10.29
CA ALA A 95 5.11 -6.32 11.46
C ALA A 95 6.34 -6.85 12.21
N PRO A 96 6.44 -6.65 13.53
CA PRO A 96 7.52 -7.22 14.32
C PRO A 96 7.51 -8.74 14.19
N ALA A 97 8.70 -9.33 14.12
CA ALA A 97 8.86 -10.78 14.15
C ALA A 97 8.18 -11.35 15.42
N ALA A 98 7.58 -12.53 15.30
CA ALA A 98 7.04 -13.25 16.44
C ALA A 98 8.13 -13.38 17.52
N SER A 99 7.79 -13.15 18.79
CA SER A 99 8.76 -13.21 19.89
C SER A 99 9.49 -14.55 19.88
N GLY A 100 10.80 -14.53 19.67
CA GLY A 100 11.65 -15.73 19.58
C GLY A 100 12.10 -16.13 18.17
N SER A 101 11.65 -15.44 17.12
CA SER A 101 12.17 -15.61 15.76
C SER A 101 13.44 -14.77 15.57
N SER A 102 14.54 -15.40 15.13
CA SER A 102 15.75 -14.71 14.68
C SER A 102 15.63 -14.11 13.29
N SER A 103 14.51 -14.35 12.59
CA SER A 103 14.27 -13.79 11.27
C SER A 103 14.03 -12.28 11.35
N PRO A 104 14.63 -11.49 10.44
CA PRO A 104 14.40 -10.06 10.39
C PRO A 104 12.91 -9.73 10.22
N ALA A 105 12.50 -8.56 10.67
CA ALA A 105 11.13 -8.09 10.49
C ALA A 105 10.79 -8.04 9.00
N ARG A 106 9.61 -8.58 8.66
CA ARG A 106 9.22 -8.79 7.27
C ARG A 106 8.81 -7.47 6.63
N GLN A 107 9.49 -7.06 5.56
CA GLN A 107 9.22 -5.80 4.86
C GLN A 107 8.20 -6.02 3.74
N MET A 108 6.94 -6.31 4.12
CA MET A 108 5.91 -6.75 3.18
C MET A 108 5.72 -5.80 1.99
N MET A 109 5.62 -4.49 2.24
CA MET A 109 5.46 -3.50 1.15
C MET A 109 6.67 -3.45 0.22
N VAL A 110 7.88 -3.53 0.76
CA VAL A 110 9.12 -3.56 -0.03
C VAL A 110 9.18 -4.85 -0.86
N GLU A 111 8.85 -5.99 -0.26
CA GLU A 111 8.76 -7.28 -0.94
C GLU A 111 7.77 -7.22 -2.11
N ASP A 112 6.56 -6.69 -1.88
CA ASP A 112 5.54 -6.53 -2.90
C ASP A 112 6.04 -5.63 -4.05
N ILE A 113 6.63 -4.46 -3.74
CA ILE A 113 7.14 -3.54 -4.76
C ILE A 113 8.18 -4.21 -5.67
N TYR A 114 9.07 -5.03 -5.11
CA TYR A 114 10.11 -5.70 -5.90
C TYR A 114 9.65 -6.97 -6.61
N TRP A 115 8.72 -7.73 -6.01
CA TRP A 115 8.48 -9.12 -6.41
C TRP A 115 7.08 -9.42 -6.90
N GLU A 116 6.09 -8.59 -6.57
CA GLU A 116 4.72 -8.89 -6.99
C GLU A 116 4.54 -8.82 -8.51
N ILE A 117 3.65 -9.68 -8.97
CA ILE A 117 3.17 -9.74 -10.34
C ILE A 117 2.10 -8.66 -10.49
N THR A 118 2.26 -7.82 -11.50
CA THR A 118 1.27 -6.81 -11.88
C THR A 118 0.97 -6.90 -13.36
N THR A 119 -0.06 -6.17 -13.78
CA THR A 119 -0.48 -6.09 -15.17
C THR A 119 0.48 -5.19 -15.98
N PRO A 120 0.61 -5.40 -17.30
CA PRO A 120 1.55 -4.63 -18.13
C PRO A 120 1.37 -3.10 -18.07
N ASP A 121 0.16 -2.62 -17.82
CA ASP A 121 -0.20 -1.20 -17.66
C ASP A 121 0.32 -0.60 -16.35
N LEU A 122 0.41 -1.39 -15.29
CA LEU A 122 0.92 -0.97 -13.97
C LEU A 122 2.42 -1.21 -13.82
N LEU A 123 3.03 -2.00 -14.71
CA LEU A 123 4.46 -2.29 -14.70
C LEU A 123 5.35 -1.02 -14.68
N PRO A 124 5.09 0.03 -15.49
CA PRO A 124 5.88 1.26 -15.42
C PRO A 124 5.81 1.95 -14.05
N TRP A 125 4.68 1.84 -13.34
CA TRP A 125 4.53 2.39 -12.00
C TRP A 125 5.27 1.56 -10.95
N GLN A 126 5.28 0.23 -11.09
CA GLN A 126 6.11 -0.64 -10.26
C GLN A 126 7.59 -0.24 -10.34
N LYS A 127 8.09 0.03 -11.55
CA LYS A 127 9.46 0.52 -11.75
C LYS A 127 9.73 1.83 -11.03
N LYS A 128 8.79 2.78 -11.09
CA LYS A 128 8.92 4.06 -10.38
C LYS A 128 8.99 3.84 -8.86
N CYS A 129 8.18 2.94 -8.30
CA CYS A 129 8.28 2.56 -6.90
C CYS A 129 9.65 1.96 -6.58
N GLN A 130 10.17 1.04 -7.41
CA GLN A 130 11.49 0.43 -7.22
C GLN A 130 12.61 1.49 -7.27
N GLN A 131 12.57 2.40 -8.24
CA GLN A 131 13.51 3.52 -8.35
C GLN A 131 13.43 4.44 -7.12
N TRP A 132 12.22 4.69 -6.62
CA TRP A 132 12.00 5.49 -5.41
C TRP A 132 12.65 4.86 -4.17
N LEU A 133 12.56 3.52 -4.04
CA LEU A 133 13.21 2.75 -2.97
C LEU A 133 14.74 2.79 -3.11
N ILE A 134 15.26 2.58 -4.31
CA ILE A 134 16.71 2.62 -4.60
C ILE A 134 17.28 4.00 -4.26
N ALA A 135 16.60 5.08 -4.66
CA ALA A 135 17.01 6.45 -4.35
C ALA A 135 17.10 6.75 -2.84
N ARG A 136 16.44 5.95 -2.01
CA ARG A 136 16.44 6.05 -0.53
C ARG A 136 17.26 4.96 0.14
N ASN A 137 18.08 4.22 -0.63
CA ASN A 137 18.91 3.12 -0.14
C ASN A 137 18.10 1.99 0.54
N ILE A 138 16.86 1.76 0.11
CA ILE A 138 16.05 0.64 0.59
C ILE A 138 16.35 -0.58 -0.30
N PRO A 139 17.04 -1.61 0.23
CA PRO A 139 17.56 -2.71 -0.58
C PRO A 139 16.45 -3.62 -1.09
N ARG A 140 16.73 -4.32 -2.19
CA ARG A 140 15.91 -5.44 -2.68
C ARG A 140 16.00 -6.61 -1.69
N PRO A 141 14.91 -6.97 -0.98
CA PRO A 141 14.92 -8.10 -0.06
C PRO A 141 14.89 -9.43 -0.84
N PRO A 142 15.29 -10.55 -0.25
CA PRO A 142 15.13 -11.86 -0.89
C PRO A 142 13.65 -12.14 -1.19
N MET A 143 13.37 -12.84 -2.29
CA MET A 143 12.01 -13.15 -2.70
C MET A 143 11.33 -14.06 -1.67
N PRO A 144 10.20 -13.65 -1.08
CA PRO A 144 9.44 -14.49 -0.17
C PRO A 144 8.84 -15.72 -0.85
N GLU A 145 8.76 -16.83 -0.11
CA GLU A 145 8.29 -18.12 -0.63
C GLU A 145 6.86 -18.08 -1.19
N HIS A 146 5.95 -17.34 -0.55
CA HIS A 146 4.58 -17.20 -1.06
C HIS A 146 4.50 -16.48 -2.42
N ILE A 147 5.35 -15.47 -2.68
CA ILE A 147 5.42 -14.81 -3.99
C ILE A 147 6.07 -15.75 -5.00
N ARG A 148 7.11 -16.49 -4.62
CA ARG A 148 7.73 -17.51 -5.48
C ARG A 148 6.70 -18.54 -5.97
N LYS A 149 5.91 -19.09 -5.05
CA LYS A 149 4.81 -20.03 -5.37
C LYS A 149 3.74 -19.40 -6.25
N LYS A 150 3.39 -18.14 -6.00
CA LYS A 150 2.46 -17.39 -6.85
C LYS A 150 3.01 -17.27 -8.28
N ARG A 151 4.27 -16.86 -8.44
CA ARG A 151 4.94 -16.74 -9.74
C ARG A 151 5.00 -18.08 -10.48
N GLU A 152 5.35 -19.15 -9.78
CA GLU A 152 5.33 -20.50 -10.32
C GLU A 152 3.93 -20.89 -10.83
N ALA A 153 2.89 -20.67 -10.03
CA ALA A 153 1.51 -20.99 -10.41
C ALA A 153 1.02 -20.23 -11.65
N PHE A 154 1.51 -19.02 -11.88
CA PHE A 154 1.19 -18.20 -13.06
C PHE A 154 2.21 -18.34 -14.20
N GLY A 155 3.20 -19.24 -14.09
CA GLY A 155 4.20 -19.48 -15.14
C GLY A 155 5.24 -18.36 -15.31
N PHE A 156 5.43 -17.52 -14.29
CA PHE A 156 6.47 -16.49 -14.27
C PHE A 156 7.80 -17.04 -13.72
N PRO A 157 8.95 -16.41 -14.07
CA PRO A 157 10.24 -16.78 -13.52
C PRO A 157 10.25 -16.75 -11.99
N THR A 158 10.87 -17.74 -11.36
CA THR A 158 10.95 -17.91 -9.90
C THR A 158 12.33 -17.64 -9.32
N ARG A 159 13.37 -17.65 -10.17
CA ARG A 159 14.74 -17.29 -9.77
C ARG A 159 14.89 -15.77 -9.80
N GLU A 160 15.49 -15.23 -8.75
CA GLU A 160 15.67 -13.78 -8.57
C GLU A 160 16.49 -13.13 -9.69
N GLU A 161 17.49 -13.85 -10.20
CA GLU A 161 18.36 -13.43 -11.31
C GLU A 161 17.62 -13.28 -12.65
N ASP A 162 16.56 -14.07 -12.85
CA ASP A 162 15.74 -14.05 -14.07
C ASP A 162 14.68 -12.93 -14.03
N ILE A 163 14.60 -12.21 -12.91
CA ILE A 163 13.64 -11.13 -12.68
C ILE A 163 14.45 -9.84 -12.59
N PRO A 164 14.66 -9.14 -13.72
CA PRO A 164 15.38 -7.89 -13.71
C PRO A 164 14.64 -6.85 -12.85
N LEU A 165 15.42 -6.04 -12.13
CA LEU A 165 14.94 -4.74 -11.67
C LEU A 165 14.70 -3.93 -12.95
N LEU A 166 13.43 -3.73 -13.29
CA LEU A 166 13.05 -3.21 -14.60
C LEU A 166 13.10 -1.69 -14.69
#